data_AF-A0A7W9JER7-F1
#
_entry.id   AF-A0A7W9JER7-F1
#
_cell.length_a   1.000
_cell.length_b   1.000
_cell.length_c   1.000
_cell.angle_alpha   90.00
_cell.angle_beta   90.00
_cell.angle_gamma   90.00
#
_symmetry.space_group_name_H-M   'P 1'
#
loop_
_entity.id
_entity.type
_entity.pdbx_description
1 polymer ?
#
loop_
_entity_poly.entity_id
_entity_poly.type
_entity_poly.pdbx_seq_one_letter_code
_entity_poly.pdbx_strand_id
1 'polypeptide(L)'
;MTSNDPTSSRDQTTSDSEAAARHRAARDLAGKAETHVGRADGCTPMTRILRRISRGRFGRSTWNPEFEDGLTAPWRDTPAYGRPGWRERAGYIGDEEVFAVDYTICARCGAGWVEMPYTYDGYTRCGLATAALSALRAGHPGLSWYTAGGHYRDAEAFWVAAGQGVSGGYRARQLCSHDLGL
;
A
#
# COMPACT_ATOMS: atom_id res chain seq x y z
N MET A 1 -20.51 -18.05 -46.54
CA MET A 1 -19.80 -16.75 -46.56
C MET A 1 -19.51 -16.36 -45.12
N THR A 2 -18.34 -16.73 -44.61
CA THR A 2 -17.83 -16.22 -43.34
C THR A 2 -17.26 -14.84 -43.61
N SER A 3 -18.01 -13.81 -43.22
CA SER A 3 -17.52 -12.43 -43.27
C SER A 3 -16.41 -12.31 -42.24
N ASN A 4 -15.16 -12.41 -42.67
CA ASN A 4 -14.00 -12.03 -41.86
C ASN A 4 -14.00 -10.52 -41.80
N ASP A 5 -14.52 -9.96 -40.70
CA ASP A 5 -14.52 -8.53 -40.44
C ASP A 5 -13.11 -8.11 -39.99
N PRO A 6 -12.32 -7.44 -40.86
CA PRO A 6 -10.91 -7.14 -40.59
C PRO A 6 -10.73 -6.08 -39.49
N THR A 7 -11.81 -5.42 -39.09
CA THR A 7 -11.85 -4.40 -38.03
C THR A 7 -11.68 -5.04 -36.65
N SER A 8 -12.33 -6.19 -36.41
CA SER A 8 -12.30 -6.90 -35.12
C SER A 8 -10.92 -7.45 -34.75
N SER A 9 -10.13 -7.89 -35.74
CA SER A 9 -8.77 -8.42 -35.49
C SER A 9 -7.76 -7.32 -35.12
N ARG A 10 -7.92 -6.11 -35.65
CA ARG A 10 -7.02 -4.99 -35.38
C ARG A 10 -7.30 -4.37 -34.00
N ASP A 11 -8.57 -4.28 -33.62
CA ASP A 11 -8.99 -3.78 -32.31
C ASP A 11 -8.57 -4.72 -31.17
N GLN A 12 -8.67 -6.05 -31.39
CA GLN A 12 -8.20 -7.03 -30.41
C GLN A 12 -6.68 -6.99 -30.21
N THR A 13 -5.92 -6.88 -31.30
CA THR A 13 -4.44 -6.83 -31.24
C THR A 13 -3.96 -5.60 -30.49
N THR A 14 -4.65 -4.46 -30.65
CA THR A 14 -4.32 -3.22 -29.95
C THR A 14 -4.60 -3.36 -28.45
N SER A 15 -5.77 -3.86 -28.08
CA SER A 15 -6.17 -4.12 -26.69
C SER A 15 -5.20 -5.08 -25.96
N ASP A 16 -4.81 -6.18 -26.61
CA ASP A 16 -3.88 -7.15 -26.03
C ASP A 16 -2.49 -6.53 -25.81
N SER A 17 -2.06 -5.65 -26.73
CA SER A 17 -0.77 -4.96 -26.63
C SER A 17 -0.74 -3.96 -25.46
N GLU A 18 -1.85 -3.26 -25.22
CA GLU A 18 -2.01 -2.32 -24.10
C GLU A 18 -2.05 -3.06 -22.76
N ALA A 19 -2.79 -4.17 -22.68
CA ALA A 19 -2.82 -5.02 -21.49
C ALA A 19 -1.42 -5.57 -21.15
N ALA A 20 -0.68 -6.02 -22.16
CA ALA A 20 0.70 -6.49 -21.97
C ALA A 20 1.63 -5.35 -21.51
N ALA A 21 1.43 -4.12 -22.01
CA ALA A 21 2.19 -2.95 -21.57
C ALA A 21 1.88 -2.59 -20.11
N ARG A 22 0.61 -2.58 -19.71
CA ARG A 22 0.18 -2.38 -18.31
C ARG A 22 0.82 -3.38 -17.36
N HIS A 23 0.80 -4.67 -17.72
CA HIS A 23 1.43 -5.72 -16.92
C HIS A 23 2.95 -5.56 -16.80
N ARG A 24 3.64 -5.11 -17.85
CA ARG A 24 5.08 -4.81 -17.77
C ARG A 24 5.33 -3.64 -16.83
N ALA A 25 4.62 -2.54 -17.00
CA ALA A 25 4.75 -1.35 -16.16
C ALA A 25 4.47 -1.64 -14.68
N ALA A 26 3.46 -2.47 -14.36
CA ALA A 26 3.17 -2.86 -13.00
C ALA A 26 4.26 -3.75 -12.37
N ARG A 27 4.90 -4.65 -13.13
CA ARG A 27 6.04 -5.42 -12.63
C ARG A 27 7.26 -4.54 -12.40
N ASP A 28 7.52 -3.58 -13.28
CA ASP A 28 8.59 -2.60 -13.11
C ASP A 28 8.33 -1.72 -11.88
N LEU A 29 7.08 -1.32 -11.64
CA LEU A 29 6.65 -0.62 -10.44
C LEU A 29 6.89 -1.48 -9.18
N ALA A 30 6.52 -2.76 -9.20
CA ALA A 30 6.76 -3.68 -8.08
C ALA A 30 8.25 -3.75 -7.72
N GLY A 31 9.15 -3.76 -8.71
CA GLY A 31 10.61 -3.73 -8.50
C GLY A 31 11.14 -2.46 -7.82
N LYS A 32 10.34 -1.39 -7.75
CA LYS A 32 10.71 -0.09 -7.17
C LYS A 32 10.14 0.15 -5.77
N ALA A 33 9.35 -0.80 -5.23
CA ALA A 33 8.59 -0.64 -3.99
C ALA A 33 9.43 -0.24 -2.76
N GLU A 34 10.67 -0.71 -2.70
CA GLU A 34 11.57 -0.42 -1.57
C GLU A 34 12.41 0.85 -1.80
N THR A 35 12.82 1.12 -3.04
CA THR A 35 13.86 2.08 -3.37
C THR A 35 13.34 3.44 -3.83
N HIS A 36 12.14 3.52 -4.39
CA HIS A 36 11.61 4.75 -4.98
C HIS A 36 10.31 5.18 -4.28
N VAL A 37 10.46 5.54 -3.01
CA VAL A 37 9.35 5.93 -2.12
C VAL A 37 9.44 7.39 -1.75
N GLY A 38 8.40 8.15 -2.10
CA GLY A 38 8.13 9.48 -1.56
C GLY A 38 7.30 9.35 -0.27
N ARG A 39 7.62 10.14 0.75
CA ARG A 39 6.89 10.11 2.03
C ARG A 39 6.37 11.48 2.39
N ALA A 40 5.08 11.57 2.68
CA ALA A 40 4.48 12.72 3.32
C ALA A 40 4.35 12.46 4.82
N ASP A 41 4.94 13.31 5.63
CA ASP A 41 4.92 13.14 7.09
C ASP A 41 3.52 13.34 7.70
N GLY A 42 2.57 13.89 6.95
CA GLY A 42 1.21 14.15 7.43
C GLY A 42 1.12 15.19 8.54
N CYS A 43 2.24 15.84 8.84
CA CYS A 43 2.36 16.78 9.94
C CYS A 43 2.65 18.16 9.38
N THR A 44 1.87 19.15 9.81
CA THR A 44 2.31 20.54 9.72
C THR A 44 3.55 20.72 10.63
N PRO A 45 4.38 21.75 10.38
CA PRO A 45 5.55 22.01 11.23
C PRO A 45 5.21 22.10 12.74
N MET A 46 4.05 22.67 13.07
CA MET A 46 3.56 22.76 14.45
C MET A 46 3.17 21.41 15.05
N THR A 47 2.50 20.52 14.32
CA THR A 47 2.21 19.17 14.85
C THR A 47 3.47 18.33 14.99
N ARG A 48 4.49 18.54 14.15
CA ARG A 48 5.81 17.92 14.33
C ARG A 48 6.48 18.36 15.65
N ILE A 49 6.40 19.64 16.00
CA ILE A 49 6.89 20.18 17.29
C ILE A 49 6.09 19.59 18.46
N LEU A 50 4.76 19.58 18.38
CA LEU A 50 3.91 19.01 19.43
C LEU A 50 4.20 17.51 19.64
N ARG A 51 4.40 16.77 18.55
CA ARG A 51 4.78 15.35 18.60
C ARG A 51 6.15 15.14 19.25
N ARG A 52 7.11 16.03 18.99
CA ARG A 52 8.44 15.99 19.64
C ARG A 52 8.34 16.28 21.14
N ILE A 53 7.63 17.34 21.54
CA ILE A 53 7.51 17.76 22.94
C ILE A 53 6.70 16.75 23.75
N SER A 54 5.62 16.24 23.18
CA SER A 54 4.74 15.27 23.83
C SER A 54 5.26 13.83 23.78
N ARG A 55 6.45 13.59 23.19
CA ARG A 55 7.01 12.26 22.93
C ARG A 55 6.02 11.34 22.20
N GLY A 56 5.28 11.89 21.25
CA GLY A 56 4.28 11.16 20.46
C GLY A 56 2.89 11.07 21.07
N ARG A 57 2.65 11.67 22.24
CA ARG A 57 1.32 11.67 22.89
C ARG A 57 0.30 12.58 22.18
N PHE A 58 0.76 13.67 21.57
CA PHE A 58 -0.06 14.64 20.84
C PHE A 58 0.50 14.89 19.43
N GLY A 59 -0.36 15.39 18.52
CA GLY A 59 0.03 15.71 17.15
C GLY A 59 0.02 14.53 16.18
N ARG A 60 -0.90 13.57 16.33
CA ARG A 60 -1.16 12.57 15.29
C ARG A 60 -1.74 13.27 14.05
N SER A 61 -1.28 12.87 12.87
CA SER A 61 -1.71 13.46 11.61
C SER A 61 -3.16 13.10 11.29
N THR A 62 -3.96 14.11 11.00
CA THR A 62 -5.18 13.95 10.19
C THR A 62 -4.79 14.13 8.72
N TRP A 63 -5.39 13.38 7.81
CA TRP A 63 -5.15 13.54 6.37
C TRP A 63 -5.42 15.01 5.93
N ASN A 64 -4.57 15.53 5.04
CA ASN A 64 -4.72 16.82 4.36
C ASN A 64 -4.23 16.62 2.91
N PRO A 65 -5.03 16.98 1.88
CA PRO A 65 -4.64 16.81 0.48
C PRO A 65 -3.32 17.52 0.13
N GLU A 66 -2.99 18.63 0.81
CA GLU A 66 -1.73 19.37 0.61
C GLU A 66 -0.48 18.53 0.95
N PHE A 67 -0.62 17.42 1.68
CA PHE A 67 0.50 16.54 1.98
C PHE A 67 0.95 15.69 0.78
N GLU A 68 0.09 15.52 -0.21
CA GLU A 68 0.39 14.80 -1.44
C GLU A 68 1.05 15.70 -2.50
N ASP A 69 0.91 17.03 -2.35
CA ASP A 69 1.50 18.01 -3.26
C ASP A 69 3.03 17.84 -3.35
N GLY A 70 3.50 17.56 -4.56
CA GLY A 70 4.92 17.40 -4.87
C GLY A 70 5.49 15.99 -4.73
N LEU A 71 4.71 14.99 -4.30
CA LEU A 71 5.16 13.59 -4.33
C LEU A 71 5.12 13.03 -5.76
N THR A 72 6.26 13.07 -6.44
CA THR A 72 6.42 12.51 -7.80
C THR A 72 6.94 11.07 -7.82
N ALA A 73 7.23 10.51 -6.64
CA ALA A 73 7.71 9.14 -6.53
C ALA A 73 6.61 8.13 -6.93
N PRO A 74 6.99 7.02 -7.60
CA PRO A 74 6.04 6.01 -8.05
C PRO A 74 5.42 5.23 -6.90
N TRP A 75 6.11 5.14 -5.76
CA TRP A 75 5.51 4.68 -4.50
C TRP A 75 5.39 5.87 -3.54
N ARG A 76 4.24 5.97 -2.89
CA ARG A 76 3.92 7.07 -1.97
C ARG A 76 3.50 6.49 -0.63
N ASP A 77 4.02 7.07 0.44
CA ASP A 77 3.54 6.87 1.81
C ASP A 77 2.88 8.15 2.32
N THR A 78 1.58 8.12 2.50
CA THR A 78 0.78 9.26 2.98
C THR A 78 0.01 8.86 4.24
N PRO A 79 -0.53 9.80 5.02
CA PRO A 79 -1.55 9.47 6.02
C PRO A 79 -2.78 8.87 5.34
N ALA A 80 -3.40 7.84 5.92
CA ALA A 80 -4.61 7.26 5.34
C ALA A 80 -5.83 8.18 5.58
N TYR A 81 -6.67 8.34 4.56
CA TYR A 81 -7.86 9.19 4.62
C TYR A 81 -8.84 8.71 5.70
N GLY A 82 -9.27 9.61 6.59
CA GLY A 82 -10.25 9.29 7.63
C GLY A 82 -9.77 8.31 8.72
N ARG A 83 -8.48 7.95 8.75
CA ARG A 83 -7.94 6.95 9.69
C ARG A 83 -6.74 7.51 10.46
N PRO A 84 -6.98 8.22 11.59
CA PRO A 84 -5.89 8.81 12.37
C PRO A 84 -4.85 7.77 12.82
N GLY A 85 -3.57 8.08 12.60
CA GLY A 85 -2.46 7.17 12.93
C GLY A 85 -2.15 6.11 11.88
N TRP A 86 -3.06 5.88 10.93
CA TRP A 86 -2.83 5.02 9.79
C TRP A 86 -2.16 5.76 8.64
N ARG A 87 -1.47 4.98 7.81
CA ARG A 87 -0.78 5.43 6.61
C ARG A 87 -1.22 4.57 5.44
N GLU A 88 -1.26 5.15 4.27
CA GLU A 88 -1.48 4.43 3.02
C GLU A 88 -0.14 4.33 2.28
N ARG A 89 0.15 3.12 1.79
CA ARG A 89 1.22 2.85 0.82
C ARG A 89 0.56 2.66 -0.54
N ALA A 90 0.68 3.64 -1.41
CA ALA A 90 0.10 3.62 -2.75
C ALA A 90 1.19 3.55 -3.84
N GLY A 91 0.87 2.88 -4.95
CA GLY A 91 1.71 2.73 -6.13
C GLY A 91 1.05 3.37 -7.35
N TYR A 92 1.82 4.14 -8.11
CA TYR A 92 1.35 4.91 -9.27
C TYR A 92 2.11 4.56 -10.55
N ILE A 93 1.38 4.51 -11.66
CA ILE A 93 1.94 4.47 -13.02
C ILE A 93 1.54 5.78 -13.70
N GLY A 94 2.48 6.71 -13.84
CA GLY A 94 2.14 8.10 -14.15
C GLY A 94 1.33 8.70 -13.00
N ASP A 95 0.14 9.19 -13.30
CA ASP A 95 -0.80 9.75 -12.32
C ASP A 95 -1.91 8.77 -11.91
N GLU A 96 -1.96 7.57 -12.52
CA GLU A 96 -2.93 6.54 -12.18
C GLU A 96 -2.46 5.76 -10.95
N GLU A 97 -3.27 5.75 -9.90
CA GLU A 97 -3.09 4.85 -8.78
C GLU A 97 -3.47 3.43 -9.21
N VAL A 98 -2.56 2.47 -9.01
CA VAL A 98 -2.76 1.09 -9.44
C VAL A 98 -2.78 0.09 -8.28
N PHE A 99 -2.37 0.54 -7.10
CA PHE A 99 -2.37 -0.24 -5.88
C PHE A 99 -2.37 0.65 -4.64
N ALA A 100 -3.05 0.22 -3.58
CA ALA A 100 -2.96 0.82 -2.26
C ALA A 100 -3.02 -0.26 -1.16
N VAL A 101 -2.39 0.02 -0.01
CA VAL A 101 -2.56 -0.75 1.23
C VAL A 101 -2.43 0.17 2.42
N ASP A 102 -3.36 0.05 3.34
CA ASP A 102 -3.32 0.77 4.60
C ASP A 102 -2.48 0.02 5.63
N TYR A 103 -1.72 0.76 6.44
CA TYR A 103 -0.96 0.21 7.54
C TYR A 103 -0.85 1.15 8.73
N THR A 104 -0.64 0.56 9.90
CA THR A 104 -0.27 1.28 11.13
C THR A 104 0.80 0.52 11.88
N ILE A 105 1.58 1.22 12.69
CA ILE A 105 2.69 0.65 13.45
C ILE A 105 2.61 1.12 14.90
N CYS A 106 2.67 0.16 15.82
CA CYS A 106 2.90 0.41 17.23
C CYS A 106 4.33 0.06 17.61
N ALA A 107 5.18 1.08 17.70
CA ALA A 107 6.57 0.92 18.12
C ALA A 107 6.69 0.30 19.52
N ARG A 108 5.74 0.59 20.43
CA ARG A 108 5.73 0.04 21.80
C ARG A 108 5.49 -1.47 21.83
N CYS A 109 4.69 -1.98 20.91
CA CYS A 109 4.37 -3.40 20.83
C CYS A 109 5.25 -4.16 19.85
N GLY A 110 6.12 -3.47 19.09
CA GLY A 110 6.89 -4.08 18.02
C GLY A 110 5.99 -4.72 16.95
N ALA A 111 4.86 -4.08 16.64
CA ALA A 111 3.85 -4.64 15.75
C ALA A 111 3.44 -3.67 14.65
N GLY A 112 3.27 -4.20 13.45
CA GLY A 112 2.64 -3.54 12.31
C GLY A 112 1.36 -4.25 11.91
N TRP A 113 0.36 -3.49 11.50
CA TRP A 113 -0.89 -4.01 10.95
C TRP A 113 -1.08 -3.49 9.54
N VAL A 114 -1.61 -4.32 8.66
CA VAL A 114 -2.03 -3.94 7.31
C VAL A 114 -3.51 -4.24 7.11
N GLU A 115 -4.18 -3.43 6.30
CA GLU A 115 -5.55 -3.61 5.88
C GLU A 115 -5.76 -3.15 4.44
N MET A 116 -6.84 -3.64 3.83
CA MET A 116 -7.33 -3.19 2.53
C MET A 116 -6.25 -3.15 1.42
N PRO A 117 -5.41 -4.19 1.22
CA PRO A 117 -4.61 -4.23 0.02
C PRO A 117 -5.55 -4.34 -1.18
N TYR A 118 -5.51 -3.35 -2.06
CA TYR A 118 -6.33 -3.29 -3.24
C TYR A 118 -5.45 -3.03 -4.46
N THR A 119 -5.66 -3.81 -5.51
CA THR A 119 -5.01 -3.62 -6.82
C THR A 119 -6.11 -3.34 -7.82
N TYR A 120 -5.99 -2.25 -8.58
CA TYR A 120 -6.97 -1.92 -9.60
C TYR A 120 -6.97 -2.97 -10.73
N ASP A 121 -8.14 -3.12 -11.36
CA ASP A 121 -8.32 -4.06 -12.47
C ASP A 121 -7.34 -3.76 -13.61
N GLY A 122 -6.78 -4.81 -14.22
CA GLY A 122 -5.73 -4.70 -15.23
C GLY A 122 -4.30 -4.62 -14.67
N TYR A 123 -4.13 -4.51 -13.35
CA TYR A 123 -2.82 -4.53 -12.67
C TYR A 123 -2.66 -5.71 -11.69
N THR A 124 -3.69 -6.57 -11.59
CA THR A 124 -3.66 -7.75 -10.74
C THR A 124 -2.59 -8.76 -11.19
N ARG A 125 -2.16 -9.63 -10.28
CA ARG A 125 -1.13 -10.67 -10.53
C ARG A 125 0.23 -10.14 -11.04
N CYS A 126 0.51 -8.85 -10.84
CA CYS A 126 1.80 -8.23 -11.19
C CYS A 126 2.77 -8.10 -10.00
N GLY A 127 2.41 -8.65 -8.84
CA GLY A 127 3.28 -8.69 -7.65
C GLY A 127 3.27 -7.42 -6.78
N LEU A 128 2.44 -6.42 -7.12
CA LEU A 128 2.36 -5.13 -6.41
C LEU A 128 2.11 -5.30 -4.91
N ALA A 129 1.13 -6.12 -4.52
CA ALA A 129 0.82 -6.36 -3.11
C ALA A 129 2.00 -6.99 -2.34
N THR A 130 2.60 -8.04 -2.89
CA THR A 130 3.76 -8.71 -2.27
C THR A 130 4.94 -7.75 -2.14
N ALA A 131 5.20 -6.94 -3.18
CA ALA A 131 6.28 -5.96 -3.17
C ALA A 131 6.05 -4.86 -2.13
N ALA A 132 4.85 -4.28 -2.07
CA ALA A 132 4.47 -3.28 -1.08
C ALA A 132 4.62 -3.79 0.35
N LEU A 133 4.11 -5.00 0.63
CA LEU A 133 4.24 -5.64 1.94
C LEU A 133 5.70 -5.92 2.28
N SER A 134 6.52 -6.35 1.32
CA SER A 134 7.95 -6.56 1.52
C SER A 134 8.70 -5.26 1.84
N ALA A 135 8.42 -4.21 1.07
CA ALA A 135 9.00 -2.88 1.29
C ALA A 135 8.62 -2.31 2.66
N LEU A 136 7.37 -2.49 3.10
CA LEU A 136 6.94 -2.10 4.45
C LEU A 136 7.76 -2.81 5.52
N ARG A 137 8.01 -4.12 5.38
CA ARG A 137 8.85 -4.87 6.32
C ARG A 137 10.30 -4.39 6.32
N ALA A 138 10.88 -4.15 5.15
CA ALA A 138 12.24 -3.65 5.01
C ALA A 138 12.40 -2.26 5.63
N GLY A 139 11.41 -1.37 5.46
CA GLY A 139 11.40 -0.03 6.06
C GLY A 139 11.18 -0.01 7.57
N HIS A 140 10.70 -1.10 8.17
CA HIS A 140 10.41 -1.21 9.59
C HIS A 140 10.91 -2.56 10.17
N PRO A 141 12.24 -2.74 10.25
CA PRO A 141 12.83 -3.99 10.73
C PRO A 141 12.47 -4.25 12.19
N GLY A 142 12.36 -5.52 12.56
CA GLY A 142 12.09 -5.96 13.94
C GLY A 142 10.62 -5.95 14.35
N LEU A 143 9.70 -5.53 13.47
CA LEU A 143 8.27 -5.63 13.74
C LEU A 143 7.70 -7.02 13.38
N SER A 144 6.71 -7.46 14.16
CA SER A 144 5.79 -8.53 13.77
C SER A 144 4.61 -7.95 13.00
N TRP A 145 4.23 -8.57 11.89
CA TRP A 145 3.21 -8.06 10.97
C TRP A 145 1.93 -8.89 11.01
N TYR A 146 0.81 -8.21 11.11
CA TYR A 146 -0.54 -8.75 11.26
C TYR A 146 -1.52 -8.08 10.29
N THR A 147 -2.72 -8.63 10.20
CA THR A 147 -3.88 -7.94 9.63
C THR A 147 -4.79 -7.46 10.78
N ALA A 148 -5.29 -6.21 10.72
CA ALA A 148 -6.13 -5.64 11.79
C ALA A 148 -7.61 -6.05 11.70
N GLY A 149 -8.00 -6.71 10.61
CA GLY A 149 -9.30 -7.34 10.41
C GLY A 149 -9.18 -8.82 10.02
N GLY A 150 -10.33 -9.45 9.79
CA GLY A 150 -10.36 -10.79 9.20
C GLY A 150 -9.98 -10.75 7.72
N HIS A 151 -9.53 -11.89 7.18
CA HIS A 151 -9.34 -12.04 5.75
C HIS A 151 -10.69 -12.34 5.09
N TYR A 152 -10.97 -11.71 3.94
CA TYR A 152 -11.95 -12.31 3.02
C TYR A 152 -11.50 -13.73 2.74
N ARG A 153 -12.44 -14.70 2.72
CA ARG A 153 -12.10 -16.11 2.49
C ARG A 153 -11.28 -16.30 1.22
N ASP A 154 -11.63 -15.57 0.18
CA ASP A 154 -10.95 -15.63 -1.12
C ASP A 154 -9.52 -15.07 -1.11
N ALA A 155 -9.16 -14.29 -0.08
CA ALA A 155 -7.82 -13.74 0.11
C ALA A 155 -6.93 -14.61 1.02
N GLU A 156 -7.44 -15.72 1.58
CA GLU A 156 -6.68 -16.54 2.53
C GLU A 156 -5.38 -17.09 1.94
N ALA A 157 -5.44 -17.63 0.71
CA ALA A 157 -4.26 -18.17 0.03
C ALA A 157 -3.17 -17.09 -0.19
N PHE A 158 -3.58 -15.86 -0.49
CA PHE A 158 -2.67 -14.73 -0.63
C PHE A 158 -1.97 -14.43 0.70
N TRP A 159 -2.72 -14.30 1.79
CA TRP A 159 -2.14 -13.99 3.11
C TRP A 159 -1.24 -15.09 3.65
N VAL A 160 -1.62 -16.36 3.44
CA VAL A 160 -0.77 -17.50 3.78
C VAL A 160 0.56 -17.41 3.05
N ALA A 161 0.56 -17.16 1.74
CA ALA A 161 1.78 -17.01 0.95
C ALA A 161 2.60 -15.77 1.38
N ALA A 162 1.96 -14.61 1.53
CA ALA A 162 2.60 -13.36 1.93
C ALA A 162 3.19 -13.41 3.34
N GLY A 163 2.63 -14.25 4.23
CA GLY A 163 3.06 -14.43 5.61
C GLY A 163 4.20 -15.44 5.79
N GLN A 164 4.61 -16.18 4.75
CA GLN A 164 5.69 -17.15 4.87
C GLN A 164 7.01 -16.47 5.26
N GLY A 165 7.62 -16.94 6.35
CA GLY A 165 8.87 -16.37 6.88
C GLY A 165 8.73 -14.99 7.53
N VAL A 166 7.52 -14.45 7.66
CA VAL A 166 7.27 -13.14 8.28
C VAL A 166 6.87 -13.33 9.75
N SER A 167 7.52 -12.62 10.68
CA SER A 167 7.09 -12.62 12.08
C SER A 167 5.65 -12.10 12.18
N GLY A 168 4.77 -12.80 12.90
CA GLY A 168 3.32 -12.52 12.92
C GLY A 168 2.54 -13.13 11.75
N GLY A 169 3.20 -13.36 10.62
CA GLY A 169 2.69 -14.13 9.48
C GLY A 169 1.42 -13.58 8.84
N TYR A 170 1.14 -12.28 9.00
CA TYR A 170 -0.12 -11.65 8.61
C TYR A 170 -1.35 -12.38 9.14
N ARG A 171 -1.24 -13.00 10.33
CA ARG A 171 -2.42 -13.54 11.01
C ARG A 171 -3.29 -12.39 11.48
N ALA A 172 -4.61 -12.60 11.44
CA ALA A 172 -5.56 -11.65 12.00
C ALA A 172 -5.26 -11.43 13.49
N ARG A 173 -5.12 -10.16 13.89
CA ARG A 173 -4.89 -9.77 15.28
C ARG A 173 -5.49 -8.39 15.51
N GLN A 174 -6.30 -8.28 16.55
CA GLN A 174 -6.83 -6.97 16.97
C GLN A 174 -5.70 -5.96 17.21
N LEU A 175 -5.98 -4.71 16.86
CA LEU A 175 -5.11 -3.57 17.19
C LEU A 175 -4.88 -3.50 18.69
N CYS A 176 -3.67 -3.09 19.07
CA CYS A 176 -3.37 -2.84 20.48
C CYS A 176 -4.02 -1.53 20.96
N SER A 177 -4.27 -1.42 22.26
CA SER A 177 -4.84 -0.19 22.87
C SER A 177 -3.98 1.06 22.67
N HIS A 178 -2.66 0.91 22.45
CA HIS A 178 -1.77 2.03 22.12
C HIS A 178 -2.08 2.68 20.76
N ASP A 179 -2.81 1.96 19.90
CA ASP A 179 -3.22 2.44 18.58
C ASP A 179 -4.71 2.78 18.50
N LEU A 180 -5.50 2.48 19.55
CA LEU A 180 -6.96 2.70 19.60
C LEU A 180 -7.38 4.05 20.19
N GLY A 181 -6.45 4.98 20.44
CA GLY A 181 -6.82 6.36 20.78
C GLY A 181 -7.67 6.55 22.05
N LEU A 182 -7.32 5.86 23.14
CA LEU A 182 -7.70 6.27 24.51
C LEU A 182 -6.57 7.12 25.14
#